data_AF-A0A5Y9ZI54-F1
#
_entry.id   AF-A0A5Y9ZI54-F1
#
_cell.length_a   1.000
_cell.length_b   1.000
_cell.length_c   1.000
_cell.angle_alpha   90.00
_cell.angle_beta   90.00
_cell.angle_gamma   90.00
#
_symmetry.space_group_name_H-M   'P 1'
#
loop_
_entity.id
_entity.type
_entity.pdbx_description
1 polymer ?
#
loop_
_entity_poly.entity_id
_entity_poly.type
_entity_poly.pdbx_seq_one_letter_code
_entity_poly.pdbx_strand_id
1 'polypeptide(L)'
;MENWWENKELKKTQQKCDDAHDMKNIRLLKEMNNTCFERGQDTNLLPAIRASYLYSSATCLLDIIEFNFNELKEADGLEELYERCLYLMRTARDLCQKAYADLSDDDNISSKSYLNGLFYPLHVNYANMLSQTGRYVKSISTLQSILESNYPMAVGNLALNIINYSYFDRSHQKIMLYKAYHLLSYILNDDIKFPEKEYARRIFEEHFKRIENSLGLEYLNKSYSLNDFLFSKENISSDETNYREWFGYNRLSLNQLNDIYTEKEVAYDPLHLPSMMVAKDSIGMPKYHGIFNQIKQEYVSARFWIYEGLTHRNTHYSDRHVYLVNTFDYPIYGIRIEKIKAAY
;
A
#
# COMPACT_ATOMS: atom_id res chain seq x y z
N MET A 1 -23.64 27.57 -1.64
CA MET A 1 -22.75 26.87 -0.70
C MET A 1 -21.34 27.32 -1.04
N GLU A 2 -20.55 27.80 -0.07
CA GLU A 2 -19.14 28.11 -0.29
C GLU A 2 -18.42 26.78 -0.61
N ASN A 3 -17.55 26.76 -1.63
CA ASN A 3 -16.82 25.56 -1.95
C ASN A 3 -15.93 25.16 -0.75
N TRP A 4 -15.78 23.86 -0.48
CA TRP A 4 -15.05 23.44 0.72
C TRP A 4 -13.60 23.95 0.75
N TRP A 5 -12.96 24.06 -0.42
CA TRP A 5 -11.60 24.59 -0.59
C TRP A 5 -11.51 26.12 -0.48
N GLU A 6 -12.63 26.82 -0.30
CA GLU A 6 -12.67 28.26 -0.03
C GLU A 6 -12.83 28.58 1.45
N ASN A 7 -13.09 27.57 2.29
CA ASN A 7 -13.29 27.73 3.73
C ASN A 7 -12.14 28.52 4.37
N LYS A 8 -12.45 29.75 4.80
CA LYS A 8 -11.47 30.70 5.34
C LYS A 8 -10.84 30.23 6.65
N GLU A 9 -11.61 29.56 7.49
CA GLU A 9 -11.14 29.06 8.77
C GLU A 9 -10.14 27.91 8.58
N LEU A 10 -10.44 26.99 7.66
CA LEU A 10 -9.54 25.91 7.26
C LEU A 10 -8.21 26.47 6.74
N LYS A 11 -8.26 27.38 5.75
CA LYS A 11 -7.06 27.99 5.18
C LYS A 11 -6.20 28.71 6.22
N LYS A 12 -6.84 29.48 7.11
CA LYS A 12 -6.14 30.18 8.20
C LYS A 12 -5.47 29.20 9.17
N THR A 13 -6.10 28.05 9.41
CA THR A 13 -5.54 27.01 10.27
C THR A 13 -4.36 26.30 9.60
N GLN A 14 -4.50 25.95 8.32
CA GLN A 14 -3.42 25.34 7.52
C GLN A 14 -2.20 26.25 7.45
N GLN A 15 -2.37 27.55 7.18
CA GLN A 15 -1.26 28.50 7.19
C GLN A 15 -0.54 28.52 8.55
N LYS A 16 -1.27 28.43 9.66
CA LYS A 16 -0.64 28.37 10.99
C LYS A 16 0.12 27.06 11.22
N CYS A 17 -0.33 25.95 10.66
CA CYS A 17 0.41 24.69 10.68
C CYS A 17 1.75 24.86 9.94
N ASP A 18 1.70 25.44 8.74
CA ASP A 18 2.88 25.68 7.90
C ASP A 18 3.86 26.65 8.59
N ASP A 19 3.36 27.76 9.15
CA ASP A 19 4.17 28.71 9.93
C ASP A 19 4.83 28.02 11.14
N ALA A 20 4.13 27.08 11.80
CA ALA A 20 4.66 26.34 12.93
C ALA A 20 5.78 25.37 12.53
N HIS A 21 5.65 24.72 11.36
CA HIS A 21 6.69 23.89 10.76
C HIS A 21 7.93 24.74 10.42
N ASP A 22 7.74 25.84 9.68
CA ASP A 22 8.82 26.72 9.22
C ASP A 22 9.62 27.31 10.40
N MET A 23 8.92 27.68 11.48
CA MET A 23 9.54 28.18 12.71
C MET A 23 10.08 27.07 13.62
N LYS A 24 9.86 25.80 13.28
CA LYS A 24 10.16 24.61 14.11
C LYS A 24 9.58 24.73 15.52
N ASN A 25 8.40 25.32 15.65
CA ASN A 25 7.78 25.63 16.93
C ASN A 25 6.95 24.45 17.43
N ILE A 26 7.59 23.56 18.18
CA ILE A 26 6.97 22.32 18.73
C ILE A 26 5.72 22.61 19.57
N ARG A 27 5.71 23.71 20.34
CA ARG A 27 4.55 24.08 21.16
C ARG A 27 3.35 24.43 20.26
N LEU A 28 3.59 25.23 19.22
CA LEU A 28 2.56 25.61 18.27
C LEU A 28 2.09 24.41 17.44
N LEU A 29 2.99 23.50 17.04
CA LEU A 29 2.63 22.25 16.37
C LEU A 29 1.69 21.38 17.24
N LYS A 30 1.95 21.28 18.54
CA LYS A 30 1.06 20.55 19.48
C LYS A 30 -0.33 21.21 19.58
N GLU A 31 -0.38 22.54 19.63
CA GLU A 31 -1.63 23.30 19.65
C GLU A 31 -2.44 23.11 18.35
N MET A 32 -1.75 23.21 17.19
CA MET A 32 -2.38 23.03 15.88
C MET A 32 -2.82 21.59 15.65
N ASN A 33 -2.05 20.60 16.08
CA ASN A 33 -2.48 19.19 16.08
C ASN A 33 -3.82 19.02 16.81
N ASN A 34 -3.94 19.52 18.05
CA ASN A 34 -5.19 19.38 18.81
C ASN A 34 -6.36 20.13 18.16
N THR A 35 -6.12 21.37 17.71
CA THR A 35 -7.14 22.19 17.04
C THR A 35 -7.66 21.48 15.78
N CYS A 36 -6.75 21.00 14.94
CA CYS A 36 -7.10 20.26 13.72
C CYS A 36 -7.77 18.92 14.03
N PHE A 37 -7.33 18.20 15.06
CA PHE A 37 -7.98 16.96 15.47
C PHE A 37 -9.44 17.20 15.86
N GLU A 38 -9.71 18.17 16.73
CA GLU A 38 -11.06 18.51 17.18
C GLU A 38 -11.97 18.91 16.02
N ARG A 39 -11.48 19.78 15.12
CA ARG A 39 -12.23 20.18 13.92
C ARG A 39 -12.45 19.04 12.94
N GLY A 40 -11.49 18.13 12.80
CA GLY A 40 -11.63 16.93 11.98
C GLY A 40 -12.73 15.97 12.46
N GLN A 41 -13.04 15.99 13.76
CA GLN A 41 -14.12 15.18 14.35
C GLN A 41 -15.50 15.83 14.26
N ASP A 42 -15.60 17.12 13.92
CA ASP A 42 -16.90 17.81 13.83
C ASP A 42 -17.73 17.27 12.66
N THR A 43 -18.75 16.48 12.99
CA THR A 43 -19.64 15.85 12.00
C THR A 43 -20.54 16.83 11.26
N ASN A 44 -20.62 18.09 11.69
CA ASN A 44 -21.36 19.13 10.99
C ASN A 44 -20.57 19.69 9.78
N LEU A 45 -19.27 19.42 9.69
CA LEU A 45 -18.43 19.83 8.57
C LEU A 45 -18.46 18.81 7.43
N LEU A 46 -18.28 19.30 6.20
CA LEU A 46 -18.19 18.46 5.01
C LEU A 46 -17.01 17.46 5.11
N PRO A 47 -17.14 16.24 4.55
CA PRO A 47 -16.09 15.22 4.61
C PRO A 47 -14.71 15.72 4.17
N ALA A 48 -14.63 16.51 3.09
CA ALA A 48 -13.38 17.06 2.58
C ALA A 48 -12.70 18.07 3.54
N ILE A 49 -13.49 18.88 4.24
CA ILE A 49 -12.98 19.84 5.26
C ILE A 49 -12.41 19.05 6.44
N ARG A 50 -13.16 18.04 6.91
CA ARG A 50 -12.73 17.17 8.01
C ARG A 50 -11.46 16.41 7.64
N ALA A 51 -11.40 15.85 6.43
CA ALA A 51 -10.20 15.18 5.93
C ALA A 51 -8.98 16.11 5.90
N SER A 52 -9.17 17.36 5.46
CA SER A 52 -8.10 18.37 5.44
C SER A 52 -7.57 18.67 6.83
N TYR A 53 -8.45 18.86 7.81
CA TYR A 53 -8.04 19.06 9.21
C TYR A 53 -7.31 17.84 9.77
N LEU A 54 -7.84 16.63 9.60
CA LEU A 54 -7.17 15.41 10.09
C LEU A 54 -5.82 15.19 9.41
N TYR A 55 -5.69 15.52 8.14
CA TYR A 55 -4.41 15.48 7.43
C TYR A 55 -3.41 16.49 8.02
N SER A 56 -3.82 17.75 8.23
CA SER A 56 -2.97 18.75 8.90
C SER A 56 -2.60 18.37 10.33
N SER A 57 -3.50 17.71 11.08
CA SER A 57 -3.19 17.17 12.41
C SER A 57 -2.11 16.10 12.33
N ALA A 58 -2.19 15.18 11.35
CA ALA A 58 -1.19 14.15 11.14
C ALA A 58 0.17 14.72 10.72
N THR A 59 0.21 15.74 9.84
CA THR A 59 1.46 16.37 9.43
C THR A 59 2.13 17.11 10.59
N CYS A 60 1.38 17.85 11.42
CA CYS A 60 1.95 18.46 12.62
C CYS A 60 2.56 17.43 13.59
N LEU A 61 1.96 16.25 13.72
CA LEU A 61 2.54 15.18 14.51
C LEU A 61 3.81 14.60 13.89
N LEU A 62 3.85 14.44 12.57
CA LEU A 62 5.07 14.03 11.86
C LEU A 62 6.20 15.06 12.05
N ASP A 63 5.90 16.35 12.00
CA ASP A 63 6.87 17.41 12.28
C ASP A 63 7.41 17.35 13.72
N ILE A 64 6.53 17.08 14.69
CA ILE A 64 6.94 16.89 16.10
C ILE A 64 7.89 15.70 16.23
N ILE A 65 7.59 14.58 15.54
CA ILE A 65 8.47 13.40 15.51
C ILE A 65 9.81 13.77 14.89
N GLU A 66 9.82 14.45 13.74
CA GLU A 66 11.04 14.83 13.03
C GLU A 66 11.92 15.74 13.89
N PHE A 67 11.34 16.76 14.52
CA PHE A 67 12.10 17.75 15.28
C PHE A 67 12.59 17.24 16.64
N ASN A 68 11.98 16.19 17.20
CA ASN A 68 12.32 15.64 18.52
C ASN A 68 12.64 14.14 18.50
N PHE A 69 13.05 13.59 17.36
CA PHE A 69 13.15 12.14 17.18
C PHE A 69 13.97 11.44 18.27
N ASN A 70 15.15 11.97 18.59
CA ASN A 70 16.03 11.35 19.58
C ASN A 70 15.43 11.39 21.00
N GLU A 71 14.86 12.53 21.40
CA GLU A 71 14.22 12.67 22.72
C GLU A 71 13.00 11.76 22.85
N LEU A 72 12.16 11.69 21.82
CA LEU A 72 10.99 10.82 21.78
C LEU A 72 11.36 9.34 21.79
N LYS A 73 12.47 8.98 21.13
CA LYS A 73 13.00 7.62 21.13
C LYS A 73 13.49 7.21 22.52
N GLU A 74 14.18 8.10 23.23
CA GLU A 74 14.64 7.84 24.60
C GLU A 74 13.49 7.74 25.60
N ALA A 75 12.41 8.49 25.37
CA ALA A 75 11.22 8.51 26.21
C ALA A 75 10.17 7.43 25.85
N ASP A 76 10.46 6.53 24.89
CA ASP A 76 9.54 5.51 24.37
C ASP A 76 8.19 6.07 23.86
N GLY A 77 8.19 7.32 23.39
CA GLY A 77 6.99 8.05 22.95
C GLY A 77 6.68 7.94 21.45
N LEU A 78 7.55 7.27 20.67
CA LEU A 78 7.41 7.21 19.20
C LEU A 78 6.22 6.36 18.75
N GLU A 79 5.97 5.23 19.42
CA GLU A 79 4.93 4.27 18.99
C GLU A 79 3.53 4.91 19.04
N GLU A 80 3.18 5.56 20.14
CA GLU A 80 1.88 6.23 20.31
C GLU A 80 1.67 7.33 19.25
N LEU A 81 2.72 8.10 18.94
CA LEU A 81 2.64 9.15 17.93
C LEU A 81 2.46 8.57 16.52
N TYR A 82 3.20 7.51 16.17
CA TYR A 82 3.02 6.82 14.89
C TYR A 82 1.63 6.18 14.76
N GLU A 83 1.12 5.55 15.82
CA GLU A 83 -0.25 5.01 15.85
C GLU A 83 -1.28 6.11 15.60
N ARG A 84 -1.15 7.24 16.30
CA ARG A 84 -2.06 8.39 16.12
C ARG A 84 -1.98 8.94 14.71
N CYS A 85 -0.80 9.12 14.14
CA CYS A 85 -0.64 9.57 12.75
C CYS A 85 -1.29 8.59 11.76
N LEU A 86 -1.11 7.27 11.93
CA LEU A 86 -1.73 6.25 11.08
C LEU A 86 -3.26 6.30 11.17
N TYR A 87 -3.81 6.45 12.38
CA TYR A 87 -5.24 6.62 12.59
C TYR A 87 -5.79 7.86 11.86
N LEU A 88 -5.14 9.01 12.04
CA LEU A 88 -5.57 10.27 11.43
C LEU A 88 -5.53 10.21 9.92
N MET A 89 -4.43 9.71 9.33
CA MET A 89 -4.29 9.60 7.88
C MET A 89 -5.28 8.60 7.29
N ARG A 90 -5.49 7.43 7.93
CA ARG A 90 -6.49 6.46 7.46
C ARG A 90 -7.89 7.06 7.49
N THR A 91 -8.25 7.75 8.58
CA THR A 91 -9.56 8.40 8.72
C THR A 91 -9.75 9.52 7.69
N ALA A 92 -8.72 10.33 7.45
CA ALA A 92 -8.73 11.35 6.40
C ALA A 92 -8.92 10.73 5.01
N ARG A 93 -8.28 9.59 4.73
CA ARG A 93 -8.43 8.88 3.44
C ARG A 93 -9.87 8.39 3.24
N ASP A 94 -10.46 7.78 4.27
CA ASP A 94 -11.84 7.30 4.21
C ASP A 94 -12.83 8.47 3.99
N LEU A 95 -12.58 9.63 4.61
CA LEU A 95 -13.36 10.85 4.40
C LEU A 95 -13.18 11.43 2.99
N CYS A 96 -11.96 11.41 2.44
CA CYS A 96 -11.74 11.78 1.04
C CYS A 96 -12.48 10.84 0.08
N GLN A 97 -12.46 9.53 0.34
CA GLN A 97 -13.21 8.56 -0.48
C GLN A 97 -14.72 8.84 -0.45
N LYS A 98 -15.28 9.16 0.72
CA LYS A 98 -16.66 9.62 0.84
C LYS A 98 -16.88 10.91 0.04
N ALA A 99 -15.98 11.89 0.16
CA ALA A 99 -16.06 13.12 -0.62
C ALA A 99 -16.02 12.88 -2.14
N TYR A 100 -15.24 11.91 -2.63
CA TYR A 100 -15.27 11.50 -4.04
C TYR A 100 -16.58 10.84 -4.44
N ALA A 101 -17.14 9.99 -3.59
CA ALA A 101 -18.41 9.31 -3.86
C ALA A 101 -19.61 10.28 -3.87
N ASP A 102 -19.51 11.36 -3.08
CA ASP A 102 -20.50 12.43 -3.05
C ASP A 102 -20.36 13.40 -4.24
N LEU A 103 -19.32 13.27 -5.08
CA LEU A 103 -19.21 14.09 -6.27
C LEU A 103 -20.29 13.70 -7.28
N SER A 104 -21.07 14.68 -7.75
CA SER A 104 -22.04 14.47 -8.82
C SER A 104 -21.36 14.34 -10.19
N ASP A 105 -22.03 13.73 -11.18
CA ASP A 105 -21.52 13.69 -12.57
C ASP A 105 -21.37 15.09 -13.18
N ASP A 106 -22.14 16.07 -12.68
CA ASP A 106 -22.08 17.49 -13.05
C ASP A 106 -21.03 18.29 -12.24
N ASP A 107 -20.33 17.65 -11.29
CA ASP A 107 -19.32 18.35 -10.50
C ASP A 107 -18.16 18.80 -11.36
N ASN A 108 -17.90 20.10 -11.28
CA ASN A 108 -16.87 20.76 -12.08
C ASN A 108 -15.50 20.11 -11.85
N ILE A 109 -14.72 19.99 -12.92
CA ILE A 109 -13.29 19.61 -12.96
C ILE A 109 -12.51 20.24 -11.79
N SER A 110 -12.85 21.47 -11.41
CA SER A 110 -12.30 22.16 -10.24
C SER A 110 -12.46 21.39 -8.92
N SER A 111 -13.64 20.89 -8.58
CA SER A 111 -13.90 20.16 -7.31
C SER A 111 -13.02 18.91 -7.20
N LYS A 112 -12.94 18.14 -8.29
CA LYS A 112 -12.08 16.96 -8.39
C LYS A 112 -10.61 17.34 -8.29
N SER A 113 -10.20 18.45 -8.89
CA SER A 113 -8.81 18.96 -8.81
C SER A 113 -8.41 19.32 -7.37
N TYR A 114 -9.27 20.02 -6.63
CA TYR A 114 -9.00 20.34 -5.22
C TYR A 114 -8.96 19.10 -4.34
N LEU A 115 -9.87 18.14 -4.56
CA LEU A 115 -9.83 16.86 -3.85
C LEU A 115 -8.56 16.07 -4.17
N ASN A 116 -8.14 16.03 -5.43
CA ASN A 116 -6.86 15.42 -5.83
C ASN A 116 -5.68 16.07 -5.10
N GLY A 117 -5.70 17.39 -4.95
CA GLY A 117 -4.69 18.17 -4.23
C GLY A 117 -4.57 17.81 -2.75
N LEU A 118 -5.63 17.28 -2.13
CA LEU A 118 -5.57 16.71 -0.78
C LEU A 118 -5.24 15.20 -0.81
N PHE A 119 -5.89 14.46 -1.71
CA PHE A 119 -5.88 13.01 -1.73
C PHE A 119 -4.51 12.44 -2.09
N TYR A 120 -3.82 12.97 -3.09
CA TYR A 120 -2.53 12.41 -3.52
C TYR A 120 -1.42 12.63 -2.48
N PRO A 121 -1.21 13.85 -1.93
CA PRO A 121 -0.23 14.04 -0.85
C PRO A 121 -0.54 13.19 0.38
N LEU A 122 -1.82 13.09 0.77
CA LEU A 122 -2.26 12.22 1.85
C LEU A 122 -1.90 10.74 1.61
N HIS A 123 -2.08 10.24 0.39
CA HIS A 123 -1.71 8.85 0.04
C HIS A 123 -0.21 8.63 0.08
N VAL A 124 0.58 9.57 -0.42
CA VAL A 124 2.05 9.50 -0.38
C VAL A 124 2.54 9.51 1.06
N ASN A 125 2.06 10.44 1.88
CA ASN A 125 2.47 10.53 3.29
C ASN A 125 2.04 9.31 4.10
N TYR A 126 0.83 8.79 3.87
CA TYR A 126 0.38 7.55 4.50
C TYR A 126 1.24 6.35 4.07
N ALA A 127 1.61 6.26 2.79
CA ALA A 127 2.50 5.20 2.32
C ALA A 127 3.90 5.32 2.93
N ASN A 128 4.45 6.54 3.05
CA ASN A 128 5.75 6.77 3.67
C ASN A 128 5.76 6.34 5.14
N MET A 129 4.69 6.68 5.87
CA MET A 129 4.48 6.20 7.25
C MET A 129 4.43 4.67 7.36
N LEU A 130 3.69 4.01 6.44
CA LEU A 130 3.65 2.56 6.39
C LEU A 130 5.03 1.96 6.13
N SER A 131 5.79 2.54 5.22
CA SER A 131 7.16 2.10 4.90
C SER A 131 8.10 2.26 6.10
N GLN A 132 8.07 3.42 6.77
CA GLN A 132 8.85 3.70 7.99
C GLN A 132 8.55 2.72 9.13
N THR A 133 7.31 2.25 9.23
CA THR A 133 6.88 1.26 10.23
C THR A 133 7.00 -0.20 9.77
N GLY A 134 7.70 -0.45 8.65
CA GLY A 134 7.98 -1.79 8.12
C GLY A 134 6.83 -2.44 7.34
N ARG A 135 5.71 -1.74 7.13
CA ARG A 135 4.53 -2.21 6.39
C ARG A 135 4.67 -1.98 4.88
N TYR A 136 5.77 -2.46 4.29
CA TYR A 136 6.13 -2.25 2.89
C TYR A 136 5.05 -2.67 1.88
N VAL A 137 4.46 -3.86 2.04
CA VAL A 137 3.40 -4.37 1.14
C VAL A 137 2.20 -3.41 1.09
N LYS A 138 1.77 -2.90 2.26
CA LYS A 138 0.66 -1.95 2.31
C LYS A 138 1.04 -0.57 1.77
N SER A 139 2.30 -0.17 1.95
CA SER A 139 2.85 1.06 1.39
C SER A 139 2.87 1.03 -0.14
N ILE A 140 3.41 -0.03 -0.73
CA ILE A 140 3.46 -0.25 -2.19
C ILE A 140 2.06 -0.25 -2.78
N SER A 141 1.13 -1.06 -2.23
CA SER A 141 -0.25 -1.10 -2.72
C SER A 141 -0.98 0.24 -2.59
N THR A 142 -0.69 1.03 -1.54
CA THR A 142 -1.24 2.39 -1.39
C THR A 142 -0.79 3.31 -2.52
N LEU A 143 0.51 3.31 -2.86
CA LEU A 143 1.03 4.16 -3.94
C LEU A 143 0.56 3.70 -5.32
N GLN A 144 0.48 2.39 -5.53
CA GLN A 144 -0.04 1.81 -6.77
C GLN A 144 -1.50 2.20 -7.03
N SER A 145 -2.31 2.31 -5.98
CA SER A 145 -3.73 2.71 -6.11
C SER A 145 -3.94 4.11 -6.70
N ILE A 146 -2.91 4.95 -6.68
CA ILE A 146 -2.92 6.29 -7.29
C ILE A 146 -1.92 6.44 -8.43
N LEU A 147 -1.30 5.35 -8.90
CA LEU A 147 -0.24 5.43 -9.91
C LEU A 147 -0.73 5.97 -11.25
N GLU A 148 -1.96 5.64 -11.65
CA GLU A 148 -2.60 6.14 -12.89
C GLU A 148 -2.76 7.66 -12.93
N SER A 149 -2.78 8.31 -11.76
CA SER A 149 -2.79 9.78 -11.67
C SER A 149 -1.52 10.44 -12.19
N ASN A 150 -0.44 9.67 -12.35
CA ASN A 150 0.90 10.15 -12.67
C ASN A 150 1.42 11.23 -11.70
N TYR A 151 0.92 11.25 -10.45
CA TYR A 151 1.41 12.19 -9.44
C TYR A 151 2.89 11.91 -9.14
N PRO A 152 3.83 12.83 -9.45
CA PRO A 152 5.26 12.49 -9.47
C PRO A 152 5.82 12.01 -8.14
N MET A 153 5.35 12.56 -7.02
CA MET A 153 5.75 12.08 -5.70
C MET A 153 5.28 10.66 -5.43
N ALA A 154 4.09 10.25 -5.90
CA ALA A 154 3.64 8.87 -5.74
C ALA A 154 4.51 7.90 -6.56
N VAL A 155 4.84 8.26 -7.80
CA VAL A 155 5.70 7.45 -8.67
C VAL A 155 7.11 7.31 -8.08
N GLY A 156 7.71 8.42 -7.65
CA GLY A 156 9.05 8.41 -7.05
C GLY A 156 9.11 7.64 -5.75
N ASN A 157 8.16 7.87 -4.82
CA ASN A 157 8.10 7.12 -3.56
C ASN A 157 7.81 5.63 -3.79
N LEU A 158 7.03 5.28 -4.82
CA LEU A 158 6.82 3.87 -5.19
C LEU A 158 8.13 3.23 -5.62
N ALA A 159 8.92 3.92 -6.45
CA ALA A 159 10.23 3.42 -6.86
C ALA A 159 11.17 3.23 -5.65
N LEU A 160 11.23 4.20 -4.74
CA LEU A 160 12.04 4.10 -3.51
C LEU A 160 11.59 2.93 -2.63
N ASN A 161 10.29 2.73 -2.46
CA ASN A 161 9.75 1.60 -1.71
C ASN A 161 10.07 0.26 -2.37
N ILE A 162 9.99 0.16 -3.70
CA ILE A 162 10.40 -1.04 -4.44
C ILE A 162 11.90 -1.32 -4.23
N ILE A 163 12.75 -0.30 -4.27
CA ILE A 163 14.20 -0.44 -4.01
C ILE A 163 14.43 -0.99 -2.61
N ASN A 164 13.86 -0.37 -1.59
CA ASN A 164 14.01 -0.81 -0.21
C ASN A 164 13.47 -2.23 0.00
N TYR A 165 12.33 -2.53 -0.62
CA TYR A 165 11.72 -3.85 -0.54
C TYR A 165 12.57 -4.92 -1.25
N SER A 166 13.27 -4.58 -2.33
CA SER A 166 14.11 -5.53 -3.09
C SER A 166 15.22 -6.22 -2.29
N TYR A 167 15.56 -5.70 -1.10
CA TYR A 167 16.60 -6.29 -0.26
C TYR A 167 16.12 -7.48 0.58
N PHE A 168 14.80 -7.72 0.70
CA PHE A 168 14.27 -8.86 1.44
C PHE A 168 14.46 -10.19 0.69
N ASP A 169 14.38 -10.19 -0.64
CA ASP A 169 14.68 -11.35 -1.48
C ASP A 169 15.59 -10.97 -2.67
N ARG A 170 16.88 -11.33 -2.53
CA ARG A 170 17.89 -11.02 -3.56
C ARG A 170 17.64 -11.74 -4.88
N SER A 171 16.87 -12.84 -4.90
CA SER A 171 16.56 -13.55 -6.14
C SER A 171 15.66 -12.72 -7.07
N HIS A 172 14.80 -11.87 -6.49
CA HIS A 172 13.89 -10.97 -7.20
C HIS A 172 14.44 -9.57 -7.42
N GLN A 173 15.54 -9.22 -6.74
CA GLN A 173 16.07 -7.87 -6.70
C GLN A 173 16.28 -7.24 -8.08
N LYS A 174 16.87 -7.95 -9.04
CA LYS A 174 17.14 -7.39 -10.38
C LYS A 174 15.86 -6.93 -11.09
N ILE A 175 14.78 -7.72 -10.99
CA ILE A 175 13.48 -7.43 -11.61
C ILE A 175 12.85 -6.19 -10.96
N MET A 176 12.91 -6.11 -9.63
CA MET A 176 12.38 -4.99 -8.86
C MET A 176 13.16 -3.69 -9.12
N LEU A 177 14.49 -3.76 -9.16
CA LEU A 177 15.34 -2.61 -9.48
C LEU A 177 15.12 -2.13 -10.93
N TYR A 178 14.91 -3.03 -11.88
CA TYR A 178 14.51 -2.69 -13.25
C TYR A 178 13.20 -1.88 -13.28
N LYS A 179 12.17 -2.33 -12.56
CA LYS A 179 10.90 -1.58 -12.43
C LYS A 179 11.10 -0.20 -11.81
N ALA A 180 11.85 -0.13 -10.70
CA ALA A 180 12.13 1.12 -10.02
C ALA A 180 12.90 2.11 -10.93
N TYR A 181 13.86 1.62 -11.72
CA TYR A 181 14.59 2.44 -12.69
C TYR A 181 13.65 3.10 -13.70
N HIS A 182 12.70 2.36 -14.28
CA HIS A 182 11.77 2.94 -15.25
C HIS A 182 10.77 3.92 -14.63
N LEU A 183 10.35 3.69 -13.38
CA LEU A 183 9.54 4.68 -12.64
C LEU A 183 10.32 5.98 -12.38
N LEU A 184 11.59 5.86 -11.98
CA LEU A 184 12.49 7.00 -11.77
C LEU A 184 12.82 7.72 -13.08
N SER A 185 13.06 6.99 -14.17
CA SER A 185 13.31 7.54 -15.50
C SER A 185 12.14 8.41 -15.96
N TYR A 186 10.90 7.94 -15.75
CA TYR A 186 9.70 8.70 -16.07
C TYR A 186 9.65 10.05 -15.35
N ILE A 187 9.83 10.07 -14.02
CA ILE A 187 9.74 11.32 -13.25
C ILE A 187 10.94 12.26 -13.42
N LEU A 188 12.09 11.74 -13.81
CA LEU A 188 13.31 12.53 -14.05
C LEU A 188 13.33 13.16 -15.44
N ASN A 189 12.39 12.81 -16.32
CA ASN A 189 12.17 13.50 -17.58
C ASN A 189 11.89 14.99 -17.33
N ASP A 190 12.55 15.87 -18.09
CA ASP A 190 12.43 17.32 -17.92
C ASP A 190 11.04 17.87 -18.27
N ASP A 191 10.27 17.13 -19.08
CA ASP A 191 8.88 17.46 -19.40
C ASP A 191 7.94 17.30 -18.19
N ILE A 192 8.33 16.49 -17.20
CA ILE A 192 7.56 16.30 -15.96
C ILE A 192 7.91 17.41 -14.97
N LYS A 193 6.95 18.29 -14.70
CA LYS A 193 7.09 19.40 -13.75
C LYS A 193 6.20 19.19 -12.53
N PHE A 194 6.77 19.39 -11.34
CA PHE A 194 6.01 19.44 -10.08
C PHE A 194 6.68 20.38 -9.07
N PRO A 195 5.91 21.07 -8.21
CA PRO A 195 6.44 22.03 -7.24
C PRO A 195 7.49 21.44 -6.29
N GLU A 196 7.30 20.19 -5.89
CA GLU A 196 8.15 19.47 -4.93
C GLU A 196 9.40 18.84 -5.57
N LYS A 197 9.60 19.08 -6.89
CA LYS A 197 10.67 18.47 -7.69
C LYS A 197 12.04 18.80 -7.12
N GLU A 198 12.29 20.02 -6.69
CA GLU A 198 13.64 20.42 -6.30
C GLU A 198 14.17 19.67 -5.07
N TYR A 199 13.31 19.46 -4.06
CA TYR A 199 13.68 18.74 -2.84
C TYR A 199 13.83 17.23 -3.09
N ALA A 200 12.89 16.61 -3.81
CA ALA A 200 12.86 15.16 -4.01
C ALA A 200 13.75 14.67 -5.16
N ARG A 201 13.98 15.49 -6.20
CA ARG A 201 14.74 15.13 -7.42
C ARG A 201 16.14 14.64 -7.07
N ARG A 202 16.84 15.28 -6.14
CA ARG A 202 18.18 14.85 -5.73
C ARG A 202 18.20 13.41 -5.23
N ILE A 203 17.22 13.02 -4.40
CA ILE A 203 17.09 11.66 -3.87
C ILE A 203 16.76 10.69 -5.01
N PHE A 204 15.84 11.06 -5.89
CA PHE A 204 15.48 10.24 -7.05
C PHE A 204 16.65 10.02 -8.01
N GLU A 205 17.42 11.06 -8.33
CA GLU A 205 18.62 10.99 -9.16
C GLU A 205 19.71 10.13 -8.53
N GLU A 206 19.89 10.23 -7.21
CA GLU A 206 20.84 9.39 -6.48
C GLU A 206 20.49 7.91 -6.61
N HIS A 207 19.23 7.54 -6.35
CA HIS A 207 18.78 6.15 -6.49
C HIS A 207 18.78 5.66 -7.94
N PHE A 208 18.43 6.53 -8.89
CA PHE A 208 18.47 6.24 -10.32
C PHE A 208 19.89 5.85 -10.76
N LYS A 209 20.89 6.67 -10.41
CA LYS A 209 22.31 6.41 -10.69
C LYS A 209 22.83 5.17 -9.97
N ARG A 210 22.40 4.92 -8.74
CA ARG A 210 22.77 3.70 -7.99
C ARG A 210 22.28 2.44 -8.70
N ILE A 211 21.05 2.43 -9.22
CA ILE A 211 20.53 1.30 -10.00
C ILE A 211 21.30 1.15 -11.31
N GLU A 212 21.55 2.25 -12.02
CA GLU A 212 22.33 2.26 -13.26
C GLU A 212 23.71 1.62 -13.07
N ASN A 213 24.43 2.03 -12.01
CA ASN A 213 25.73 1.47 -11.66
C ASN A 213 25.66 -0.01 -11.27
N SER A 214 24.54 -0.46 -10.68
CA SER A 214 24.37 -1.84 -10.22
C SER A 214 23.98 -2.82 -11.32
N LEU A 215 23.14 -2.41 -12.27
CA LEU A 215 22.60 -3.28 -13.32
C LEU A 215 23.25 -3.07 -14.69
N GLY A 216 23.80 -1.88 -14.94
CA GLY A 216 24.38 -1.47 -16.22
C GLY A 216 23.34 -1.00 -17.23
N LEU A 217 23.67 0.06 -17.97
CA LEU A 217 22.80 0.66 -18.98
C LEU A 217 22.37 -0.31 -20.09
N GLU A 218 23.23 -1.25 -20.49
CA GLU A 218 22.91 -2.23 -21.53
C GLU A 218 21.72 -3.13 -21.12
N TYR A 219 21.64 -3.49 -19.84
CA TYR A 219 20.53 -4.27 -19.30
C TYR A 219 19.27 -3.40 -19.19
N LEU A 220 19.41 -2.17 -18.69
CA LEU A 220 18.29 -1.27 -18.43
C LEU A 220 17.62 -0.73 -19.70
N ASN A 221 18.35 -0.62 -20.81
CA ASN A 221 17.82 -0.16 -22.09
C ASN A 221 17.04 -1.24 -22.86
N LYS A 222 17.07 -2.49 -22.41
CA LYS A 222 16.27 -3.57 -22.99
C LYS A 222 14.84 -3.49 -22.48
N SER A 223 13.87 -3.75 -23.36
CA SER A 223 12.46 -3.83 -22.99
C SER A 223 12.12 -5.24 -22.53
N TYR A 224 12.29 -5.50 -21.24
CA TYR A 224 11.97 -6.80 -20.64
C TYR A 224 10.52 -6.84 -20.15
N SER A 225 9.88 -7.98 -20.36
CA SER A 225 8.65 -8.41 -19.74
C SER A 225 8.94 -9.36 -18.57
N LEU A 226 7.93 -9.66 -17.74
CA LEU A 226 8.08 -10.68 -16.69
C LEU A 226 8.45 -12.05 -17.24
N ASN A 227 8.00 -12.40 -18.45
CA ASN A 227 8.35 -13.66 -19.11
C ASN A 227 9.84 -13.74 -19.50
N ASP A 228 10.51 -12.60 -19.69
CA ASP A 228 11.96 -12.57 -19.94
C ASP A 228 12.76 -12.83 -18.65
N PHE A 229 12.17 -12.56 -17.49
CA PHE A 229 12.81 -12.75 -16.19
C PHE A 229 12.48 -14.11 -15.56
N LEU A 230 11.24 -14.55 -15.72
CA LEU A 230 10.68 -15.73 -15.07
C LEU A 230 10.44 -16.78 -16.14
N PHE A 231 11.33 -17.78 -16.22
CA PHE A 231 11.20 -18.91 -17.14
C PHE A 231 9.84 -19.60 -16.93
N SER A 232 8.94 -19.56 -17.93
CA SER A 232 7.54 -19.96 -17.73
C SER A 232 6.95 -20.83 -18.85
N LYS A 233 7.70 -21.78 -19.42
CA LYS A 233 7.07 -22.85 -20.21
C LYS A 233 6.70 -24.03 -19.31
N GLU A 234 5.77 -23.80 -18.39
CA GLU A 234 5.01 -24.88 -17.75
C GLU A 234 3.78 -25.20 -18.61
N ASN A 235 3.52 -26.48 -18.86
CA ASN A 235 2.30 -26.91 -19.52
C ASN A 235 1.19 -27.05 -18.47
N ILE A 236 0.54 -25.94 -18.16
CA ILE A 236 -0.55 -25.86 -17.17
C ILE A 236 -1.93 -25.94 -17.84
N SER A 237 -2.91 -26.47 -17.11
CA SER A 237 -4.30 -26.56 -17.58
C SER A 237 -4.98 -25.19 -17.66
N SER A 238 -6.14 -25.11 -18.34
CA SER A 238 -6.98 -23.90 -18.32
C SER A 238 -7.45 -23.54 -16.92
N ASP A 239 -7.78 -24.55 -16.10
CA ASP A 239 -8.27 -24.36 -14.74
C ASP A 239 -7.19 -23.80 -13.82
N GLU A 240 -5.97 -24.32 -13.93
CA GLU A 240 -4.81 -23.79 -13.22
C GLU A 240 -4.44 -22.38 -13.69
N THR A 241 -4.54 -22.11 -14.99
CA THR A 241 -4.31 -20.76 -15.54
C THR A 241 -5.29 -19.75 -14.92
N ASN A 242 -6.58 -20.06 -14.93
CA ASN A 242 -7.62 -19.22 -14.32
C ASN A 242 -7.38 -18.99 -12.82
N TYR A 243 -6.95 -20.04 -12.10
CA TYR A 243 -6.60 -19.93 -10.69
C TYR A 243 -5.40 -19.00 -10.47
N ARG A 244 -4.29 -19.21 -11.19
CA ARG A 244 -3.07 -18.39 -11.10
C ARG A 244 -3.33 -16.92 -11.48
N GLU A 245 -4.08 -16.67 -12.54
CA GLU A 245 -4.50 -15.31 -12.92
C GLU A 245 -5.33 -14.66 -11.81
N TRP A 246 -6.28 -15.40 -11.22
CA TRP A 246 -7.10 -14.87 -10.13
C TRP A 246 -6.26 -14.51 -8.90
N PHE A 247 -5.43 -15.42 -8.39
CA PHE A 247 -4.69 -15.13 -7.15
C PHE A 247 -3.51 -14.18 -7.37
N GLY A 248 -2.92 -14.15 -8.57
CA GLY A 248 -1.94 -13.14 -8.98
C GLY A 248 -2.57 -11.75 -9.02
N TYR A 249 -3.74 -11.60 -9.65
CA TYR A 249 -4.44 -10.32 -9.71
C TYR A 249 -4.82 -9.79 -8.31
N ASN A 250 -5.26 -10.69 -7.42
CA ASN A 250 -5.66 -10.33 -6.06
C ASN A 250 -4.48 -10.17 -5.07
N ARG A 251 -3.23 -10.31 -5.53
CA ARG A 251 -2.02 -10.24 -4.69
C ARG A 251 -2.03 -11.25 -3.54
N LEU A 252 -2.42 -12.49 -3.83
CA LEU A 252 -2.57 -13.56 -2.83
C LEU A 252 -1.46 -14.62 -2.95
N SER A 253 -0.40 -14.37 -3.72
CA SER A 253 0.74 -15.27 -3.72
C SER A 253 1.75 -14.89 -2.64
N LEU A 254 2.40 -15.89 -2.05
CA LEU A 254 3.52 -15.70 -1.13
C LEU A 254 4.79 -15.41 -1.94
N ASN A 255 4.74 -14.39 -2.78
CA ASN A 255 5.80 -13.95 -3.67
C ASN A 255 5.97 -12.43 -3.59
N GLN A 256 7.19 -12.00 -3.27
CA GLN A 256 7.53 -10.59 -3.24
C GLN A 256 7.21 -9.85 -4.55
N LEU A 257 7.36 -10.52 -5.69
CA LEU A 257 7.03 -9.92 -6.97
C LEU A 257 5.52 -9.68 -7.12
N ASN A 258 4.66 -10.48 -6.49
CA ASN A 258 3.22 -10.30 -6.54
C ASN A 258 2.71 -9.15 -5.66
N ASP A 259 3.56 -8.54 -4.84
CA ASP A 259 3.26 -7.26 -4.20
C ASP A 259 3.43 -6.07 -5.17
N ILE A 260 4.15 -6.26 -6.28
CA ILE A 260 4.43 -5.23 -7.30
C ILE A 260 3.61 -5.50 -8.56
N TYR A 261 3.62 -6.73 -9.03
CA TYR A 261 3.03 -7.21 -10.28
C TYR A 261 1.76 -8.02 -10.01
N THR A 262 0.89 -8.12 -11.00
CA THR A 262 -0.42 -8.81 -10.90
C THR A 262 -0.58 -9.91 -11.95
N GLU A 263 0.39 -10.03 -12.85
CA GLU A 263 0.42 -10.99 -13.94
C GLU A 263 0.64 -12.43 -13.42
N LYS A 264 0.17 -13.43 -14.17
CA LYS A 264 0.24 -14.84 -13.75
C LYS A 264 1.67 -15.34 -13.53
N GLU A 265 2.66 -14.72 -14.16
CA GLU A 265 4.07 -15.08 -14.06
C GLU A 265 4.59 -14.95 -12.62
N VAL A 266 3.97 -14.07 -11.81
CA VAL A 266 4.33 -13.90 -10.38
C VAL A 266 3.40 -14.67 -9.44
N ALA A 267 2.43 -15.41 -9.99
CA ALA A 267 1.45 -16.20 -9.26
C ALA A 267 2.00 -17.59 -8.90
N TYR A 268 2.96 -17.62 -7.97
CA TYR A 268 3.52 -18.82 -7.33
C TYR A 268 4.02 -18.47 -5.92
N ASP A 269 4.40 -19.45 -5.09
CA ASP A 269 4.68 -19.24 -3.65
C ASP A 269 6.13 -19.56 -3.25
N PRO A 270 7.13 -18.75 -3.66
CA PRO A 270 8.54 -19.03 -3.39
C PRO A 270 8.98 -18.79 -1.95
N LEU A 271 8.18 -18.07 -1.14
CA LEU A 271 8.57 -17.68 0.22
C LEU A 271 9.05 -18.89 1.06
N HIS A 272 10.25 -18.77 1.62
CA HIS A 272 10.85 -19.79 2.49
C HIS A 272 11.62 -19.13 3.64
N LEU A 273 11.82 -19.89 4.72
CA LEU A 273 12.71 -19.45 5.79
C LEU A 273 14.18 -19.48 5.32
N PRO A 274 15.04 -18.57 5.83
CA PRO A 274 16.46 -18.63 5.55
C PRO A 274 17.10 -19.88 6.15
N SER A 275 18.25 -20.27 5.60
CA SER A 275 19.08 -21.35 6.17
C SER A 275 19.45 -21.04 7.62
N MET A 276 19.29 -22.03 8.51
CA MET A 276 19.60 -21.91 9.92
C MET A 276 20.83 -22.74 10.28
N MET A 277 21.79 -22.13 10.99
CA MET A 277 22.94 -22.84 11.54
C MET A 277 22.61 -23.30 12.96
N VAL A 278 22.80 -24.60 13.24
CA VAL A 278 22.56 -25.19 14.55
C VAL A 278 23.81 -25.90 15.05
N ALA A 279 23.97 -26.00 16.37
CA ALA A 279 25.06 -26.77 16.96
C ALA A 279 24.97 -28.24 16.53
N LYS A 280 26.12 -28.88 16.31
CA LYS A 280 26.24 -30.27 15.85
C LYS A 280 25.56 -31.27 16.78
N ASP A 281 25.47 -30.97 18.07
CA ASP A 281 24.83 -31.86 19.05
C ASP A 281 23.32 -31.60 19.20
N SER A 282 22.84 -30.53 18.57
CA SER A 282 21.43 -30.13 18.50
C SER A 282 20.77 -30.63 17.21
N ILE A 283 21.13 -31.84 16.72
CA ILE A 283 20.52 -32.50 15.56
C ILE A 283 19.07 -32.90 15.91
N GLY A 284 18.19 -31.90 16.00
CA GLY A 284 16.77 -32.09 15.91
C GLY A 284 16.33 -31.95 14.45
N MET A 285 15.19 -32.55 14.11
CA MET A 285 14.53 -32.22 12.84
C MET A 285 14.34 -30.70 12.73
N PRO A 286 14.39 -30.11 11.52
CA PRO A 286 14.25 -28.68 11.31
C PRO A 286 12.81 -28.20 11.60
N LYS A 287 12.45 -28.14 12.89
CA LYS A 287 11.10 -27.90 13.41
C LYS A 287 10.49 -26.60 12.88
N TYR A 288 11.30 -25.55 12.75
CA TYR A 288 10.83 -24.26 12.24
C TYR A 288 10.45 -24.33 10.77
N HIS A 289 11.20 -25.08 9.96
CA HIS A 289 10.86 -25.31 8.56
C HIS A 289 9.62 -26.20 8.43
N GLY A 290 9.49 -27.22 9.30
CA GLY A 290 8.29 -28.06 9.37
C GLY A 290 7.02 -27.25 9.66
N ILE A 291 7.05 -26.43 10.72
CA ILE A 291 5.93 -25.54 11.09
C ILE A 291 5.63 -24.55 9.96
N PHE A 292 6.67 -23.92 9.39
CA PHE A 292 6.49 -22.96 8.32
C PHE A 292 5.90 -23.60 7.05
N ASN A 293 6.31 -24.83 6.71
CA ASN A 293 5.73 -25.58 5.60
C ASN A 293 4.25 -25.86 5.83
N GLN A 294 3.86 -26.23 7.06
CA GLN A 294 2.45 -26.45 7.41
C GLN A 294 1.63 -25.16 7.24
N ILE A 295 2.09 -24.04 7.79
CA ILE A 295 1.41 -22.74 7.67
C ILE A 295 1.27 -22.34 6.19
N LYS A 296 2.31 -22.53 5.38
CA LYS A 296 2.24 -22.27 3.94
C LYS A 296 1.21 -23.16 3.24
N GLN A 297 1.19 -24.46 3.56
CA GLN A 297 0.25 -25.40 2.94
C GLN A 297 -1.20 -25.06 3.31
N GLU A 298 -1.45 -24.68 4.57
CA GLU A 298 -2.75 -24.22 5.05
C GLU A 298 -3.18 -22.94 4.33
N TYR A 299 -2.30 -21.95 4.20
CA TYR A 299 -2.56 -20.71 3.47
C TYR A 299 -2.94 -20.96 2.01
N VAL A 300 -2.15 -21.73 1.26
CA VAL A 300 -2.44 -21.96 -0.17
C VAL A 300 -3.69 -22.80 -0.37
N SER A 301 -4.04 -23.67 0.59
CA SER A 301 -5.28 -24.45 0.59
C SER A 301 -6.50 -23.55 0.85
N ALA A 302 -6.43 -22.67 1.87
CA ALA A 302 -7.47 -21.69 2.15
C ALA A 302 -7.69 -20.74 0.96
N ARG A 303 -6.61 -20.24 0.34
CA ARG A 303 -6.66 -19.43 -0.88
C ARG A 303 -7.39 -20.14 -2.02
N PHE A 304 -7.10 -21.43 -2.24
CA PHE A 304 -7.77 -22.21 -3.27
C PHE A 304 -9.25 -22.45 -2.96
N TRP A 305 -9.60 -22.71 -1.70
CA TRP A 305 -11.01 -22.85 -1.30
C TRP A 305 -11.82 -21.56 -1.49
N ILE A 306 -11.23 -20.40 -1.24
CA ILE A 306 -11.86 -19.11 -1.58
C ILE A 306 -12.08 -19.01 -3.08
N TYR A 307 -11.07 -19.32 -3.89
CA TYR A 307 -11.18 -19.31 -5.35
C TYR A 307 -12.33 -20.20 -5.84
N GLU A 308 -12.37 -21.46 -5.40
CA GLU A 308 -13.44 -22.40 -5.78
C GLU A 308 -14.81 -21.91 -5.30
N GLY A 309 -14.88 -21.39 -4.07
CA GLY A 309 -16.11 -20.88 -3.47
C GLY A 309 -16.71 -19.69 -4.20
N LEU A 310 -15.85 -18.82 -4.76
CA LEU A 310 -16.25 -17.60 -5.48
C LEU A 310 -16.51 -17.84 -6.98
N THR A 311 -15.81 -18.79 -7.61
CA THR A 311 -15.86 -18.99 -9.07
C THR A 311 -16.90 -20.03 -9.51
N HIS A 312 -17.14 -21.09 -8.73
CA HIS A 312 -18.12 -22.12 -9.08
C HIS A 312 -19.54 -21.70 -8.67
N ARG A 313 -20.33 -21.25 -9.66
CA ARG A 313 -21.72 -20.81 -9.44
C ARG A 313 -22.75 -21.93 -9.50
N ASN A 314 -22.41 -23.07 -10.09
CA ASN A 314 -23.31 -24.21 -10.22
C ASN A 314 -23.45 -24.98 -8.90
N THR A 315 -24.59 -25.62 -8.68
CA THR A 315 -24.81 -26.52 -7.54
C THR A 315 -23.82 -27.69 -7.61
N HIS A 316 -23.02 -27.87 -6.55
CA HIS A 316 -22.09 -28.98 -6.46
C HIS A 316 -22.83 -30.29 -6.22
N TYR A 317 -22.27 -31.43 -6.65
CA TYR A 317 -22.93 -32.72 -6.48
C TYR A 317 -23.09 -33.13 -5.00
N SER A 318 -22.22 -32.64 -4.10
CA SER A 318 -22.37 -32.84 -2.64
C SER A 318 -23.61 -32.17 -2.07
N ASP A 319 -24.12 -31.14 -2.74
CA ASP A 319 -25.29 -30.39 -2.28
C ASP A 319 -26.59 -31.02 -2.81
N ARG A 320 -26.50 -32.02 -3.69
CA ARG A 320 -27.68 -32.72 -4.23
C ARG A 320 -28.29 -33.60 -3.15
N HIS A 321 -29.62 -33.54 -3.05
CA HIS A 321 -30.42 -34.34 -2.10
C HIS A 321 -30.06 -34.10 -0.63
N VAL A 322 -29.48 -32.94 -0.30
CA VAL A 322 -29.33 -32.47 1.08
C VAL A 322 -30.65 -31.82 1.49
N TYR A 323 -31.34 -32.42 2.46
CA TYR A 323 -32.59 -31.87 2.98
C TYR A 323 -32.29 -30.75 3.99
N LEU A 324 -32.68 -29.52 3.68
CA LEU A 324 -32.54 -28.34 4.54
C LEU A 324 -33.92 -27.75 4.81
N VAL A 325 -34.23 -27.49 6.07
CA VAL A 325 -35.49 -26.84 6.47
C VAL A 325 -35.38 -25.34 6.21
N ASN A 326 -36.40 -24.74 5.60
CA ASN A 326 -36.47 -23.30 5.41
C ASN A 326 -36.86 -22.62 6.74
N THR A 327 -35.93 -21.86 7.30
CA THR A 327 -36.05 -21.15 8.58
C THR A 327 -36.46 -19.67 8.44
N PHE A 328 -36.81 -19.20 7.23
CA PHE A 328 -37.23 -17.82 6.90
C PHE A 328 -36.20 -16.71 7.18
N ASP A 329 -34.95 -17.07 7.44
CA ASP A 329 -33.78 -16.19 7.63
C ASP A 329 -32.90 -16.08 6.37
N TYR A 330 -33.33 -16.69 5.27
CA TYR A 330 -32.65 -16.68 3.95
C TYR A 330 -31.15 -17.02 3.96
N PRO A 331 -30.69 -18.05 4.70
CA PRO A 331 -29.30 -18.47 4.71
C PRO A 331 -28.92 -19.08 3.37
N ILE A 332 -27.68 -18.85 2.96
CA ILE A 332 -27.09 -19.48 1.78
C ILE A 332 -26.27 -20.67 2.26
N TYR A 333 -26.66 -21.87 1.86
CA TYR A 333 -25.95 -23.12 2.14
C TYR A 333 -25.32 -23.70 0.88
N GLY A 334 -24.36 -24.61 1.07
CA GLY A 334 -23.72 -25.38 0.01
C GLY A 334 -22.20 -25.45 0.21
N ILE A 335 -21.56 -26.47 -0.33
CA ILE A 335 -20.12 -26.72 -0.12
C ILE A 335 -19.25 -25.53 -0.50
N ARG A 336 -19.68 -24.72 -1.49
CA ARG A 336 -18.96 -23.49 -1.88
C ARG A 336 -18.88 -22.47 -0.74
N ILE A 337 -19.97 -22.35 0.04
CA ILE A 337 -20.05 -21.43 1.18
C ILE A 337 -19.22 -22.00 2.32
N GLU A 338 -19.29 -23.31 2.56
CA GLU A 338 -18.48 -23.97 3.58
C GLU A 338 -16.98 -23.88 3.26
N LYS A 339 -16.57 -23.96 1.99
CA LYS A 339 -15.18 -23.70 1.56
C LYS A 339 -14.71 -22.29 1.92
N ILE A 340 -15.54 -21.27 1.68
CA ILE A 340 -15.21 -19.88 2.05
C ILE A 340 -15.12 -19.74 3.57
N LYS A 341 -16.06 -20.32 4.32
CA LYS A 341 -16.04 -20.29 5.79
C LYS A 341 -14.81 -21.00 6.35
N ALA A 342 -14.43 -22.15 5.80
CA ALA A 342 -13.27 -22.92 6.24
C ALA A 342 -11.94 -22.26 5.89
N ALA A 343 -11.93 -21.30 4.97
CA ALA A 343 -10.75 -20.53 4.60
C ALA A 343 -10.51 -19.30 5.50
N TYR A 344 -11.47 -18.94 6.35
CA TYR A 344 -11.38 -17.85 7.34
C TYR A 344 -11.22 -18.44 8.74
#